data_AF-A0A919Y0G0-F1
#
_entry.id   AF-A0A919Y0G0-F1
#
_cell.length_a   1.000
_cell.length_b   1.000
_cell.length_c   1.000
_cell.angle_alpha   90.00
_cell.angle_beta   90.00
_cell.angle_gamma   90.00
#
_symmetry.space_group_name_H-M   'P 1'
#
loop_
_entity.id
_entity.type
_entity.pdbx_description
1 polymer ?
#
loop_
_entity_poly.entity_id
_entity_poly.type
_entity_poly.pdbx_seq_one_letter_code
_entity_poly.pdbx_strand_id
1 'polypeptide(L)'
;MPELDFETKDLLHQLQEDGLITRREREVIIKLFTTPSRTEAARRLGIERGSFNHLIYKLVTDHVLIRIRKNELVLNSDPSSIKRNASYALPPPEEIPLVMSDAERKWMIENYDSTKRTQAARALKRSKYDINRMALALKLDRKN
;
A
#
# COMPACT_ATOMS: atom_id res chain seq x y z
N MET A 1 10.89 -23.37 -17.93
CA MET A 1 11.19 -22.34 -16.92
C MET A 1 11.38 -23.07 -15.61
N PRO A 2 12.33 -22.67 -14.75
CA PRO A 2 12.40 -23.25 -13.41
C PRO A 2 11.08 -22.97 -12.69
N GLU A 3 10.46 -24.03 -12.19
CA GLU A 3 9.27 -23.93 -11.36
C GLU A 3 9.70 -23.79 -9.90
N LEU A 4 8.94 -22.99 -9.14
CA LEU A 4 9.09 -22.98 -7.70
C LEU A 4 8.60 -24.32 -7.14
N ASP A 5 9.41 -24.90 -6.27
CA ASP A 5 9.02 -26.05 -5.46
C ASP A 5 7.78 -25.72 -4.59
N PHE A 6 7.14 -26.76 -4.08
CA PHE A 6 5.94 -26.61 -3.27
C PHE A 6 6.25 -25.91 -1.94
N GLU A 7 7.38 -26.23 -1.31
CA GLU A 7 7.81 -25.66 -0.03
C GLU A 7 8.01 -24.14 -0.10
N THR A 8 8.67 -23.64 -1.15
CA THR A 8 8.88 -22.20 -1.35
C THR A 8 7.57 -21.48 -1.65
N LYS A 9 6.62 -22.14 -2.35
CA LYS A 9 5.29 -21.56 -2.59
C LYS A 9 4.48 -21.44 -1.30
N ASP A 10 4.52 -22.46 -0.45
CA ASP A 10 3.81 -22.48 0.82
C ASP A 10 4.39 -21.43 1.78
N LEU A 11 5.72 -21.35 1.89
CA LEU A 11 6.41 -20.33 2.68
C LEU A 11 6.07 -18.90 2.20
N LEU A 12 6.02 -18.66 0.89
CA LEU A 12 5.59 -17.37 0.34
C LEU A 12 4.13 -17.04 0.65
N HIS A 13 3.28 -18.05 0.79
CA HIS A 13 1.89 -17.86 1.17
C HIS A 13 1.81 -17.44 2.64
N GLN A 14 2.48 -18.17 3.52
CA GLN A 14 2.54 -17.90 4.96
C GLN A 14 3.08 -16.49 5.23
N LEU A 15 4.21 -16.12 4.63
CA LEU A 15 4.78 -14.77 4.77
C LEU A 15 3.84 -13.65 4.30
N GLN A 16 2.98 -13.93 3.32
CA GLN A 16 1.99 -12.97 2.86
C GLN A 16 0.81 -12.87 3.84
N GLU A 17 0.33 -14.00 4.36
CA GLU A 17 -0.75 -14.04 5.36
C GLU A 17 -0.34 -13.37 6.67
N ASP A 18 0.92 -13.56 7.10
CA ASP A 18 1.51 -12.91 8.28
C ASP A 18 1.78 -11.41 8.08
N GLY A 19 1.51 -10.87 6.89
CA GLY A 19 1.75 -9.46 6.56
C GLY A 19 3.24 -9.08 6.55
N LEU A 20 4.14 -10.07 6.47
CA LEU A 20 5.59 -9.87 6.41
C LEU A 20 6.04 -9.49 5.00
N ILE A 21 5.30 -9.91 3.97
CA ILE A 21 5.49 -9.46 2.59
C ILE A 21 4.18 -8.98 1.97
N THR A 22 4.27 -7.97 1.11
CA THR A 22 3.13 -7.52 0.31
C THR A 22 2.92 -8.44 -0.91
N ARG A 23 1.71 -8.38 -1.50
CA ARG A 23 1.42 -9.08 -2.76
C ARG A 23 2.44 -8.78 -3.87
N ARG A 24 2.86 -7.52 -3.98
CA ARG A 24 3.83 -7.09 -4.99
C ARG A 24 5.22 -7.65 -4.72
N GLU A 25 5.63 -7.74 -3.46
CA GLU A 25 6.90 -8.36 -3.07
C GLU A 25 6.88 -9.87 -3.33
N ARG A 26 5.77 -10.55 -3.05
CA ARG A 26 5.60 -11.96 -3.45
C ARG A 26 5.77 -12.15 -4.95
N GLU A 27 5.15 -11.32 -5.78
CA GLU A 27 5.31 -11.38 -7.24
C GLU A 27 6.78 -11.16 -7.66
N VAL A 28 7.48 -10.23 -7.02
CA VAL A 28 8.92 -9.99 -7.22
C VAL A 28 9.75 -11.23 -6.88
N ILE A 29 9.49 -11.86 -5.73
CA ILE A 29 10.21 -13.06 -5.29
C ILE A 29 9.94 -14.23 -6.26
N ILE A 30 8.68 -14.42 -6.66
CA ILE A 30 8.32 -15.44 -7.64
C ILE A 30 9.11 -15.24 -8.95
N LYS A 31 9.14 -14.01 -9.48
CA LYS A 31 9.87 -13.73 -10.73
C LYS A 31 11.37 -13.84 -10.56
N LEU A 32 11.92 -13.51 -9.40
CA LEU A 32 13.33 -13.68 -9.09
C LEU A 32 13.77 -15.15 -9.21
N PHE A 33 12.95 -16.10 -8.72
CA PHE A 33 13.29 -17.53 -8.75
C PHE A 33 12.90 -18.24 -10.04
N THR A 34 11.87 -17.77 -10.74
CA THR A 34 11.34 -18.45 -11.95
C THR A 34 11.94 -17.95 -13.26
N THR A 35 12.74 -16.89 -13.23
CA THR A 35 13.35 -16.31 -14.45
C THR A 35 14.88 -16.40 -14.41
N PRO A 36 15.53 -16.57 -15.56
CA PRO A 36 16.98 -16.79 -15.62
C PRO A 36 17.80 -15.51 -15.33
N SER A 37 17.19 -14.33 -15.42
CA SER A 37 17.89 -13.06 -15.15
C SER A 37 17.00 -12.04 -14.47
N ARG A 38 17.59 -11.21 -13.61
CA ARG A 38 16.89 -10.09 -12.96
C ARG A 38 16.35 -9.06 -13.97
N THR A 39 17.04 -8.88 -15.10
CA THR A 39 16.59 -8.00 -16.17
C THR A 39 15.30 -8.53 -16.80
N GLU A 40 15.23 -9.84 -17.05
CA GLU A 40 14.02 -10.47 -17.58
C GLU A 40 12.89 -10.48 -16.54
N ALA A 41 13.20 -10.72 -15.27
CA ALA A 41 12.25 -10.62 -14.16
C ALA A 41 11.59 -9.24 -14.11
N ALA A 42 12.40 -8.18 -14.13
CA ALA A 42 11.94 -6.79 -14.10
C ALA A 42 11.07 -6.46 -15.32
N ARG A 43 11.49 -6.89 -16.52
CA ARG A 43 10.72 -6.73 -17.76
C ARG A 43 9.36 -7.41 -17.68
N ARG A 44 9.29 -8.63 -17.15
CA ARG A 44 8.03 -9.38 -16.99
C ARG A 44 7.10 -8.77 -15.95
N LEU A 45 7.62 -7.96 -15.02
CA LEU A 45 6.84 -7.20 -14.04
C LEU A 45 6.52 -5.77 -14.51
N GLY A 46 6.99 -5.36 -15.68
CA GLY A 46 6.79 -4.00 -16.18
C GLY A 46 7.45 -2.92 -15.31
N ILE A 47 8.56 -3.23 -14.64
CA ILE A 47 9.30 -2.28 -13.81
C ILE A 47 10.74 -2.13 -14.27
N GLU A 48 11.33 -0.99 -13.93
CA GLU A 48 12.73 -0.73 -14.21
C GLU A 48 13.65 -1.69 -13.43
N ARG A 49 14.77 -2.07 -14.06
CA ARG A 49 15.79 -2.92 -13.44
C ARG A 49 16.32 -2.32 -12.12
N GLY A 50 16.45 -1.01 -12.04
CA GLY A 50 16.85 -0.29 -10.83
C GLY A 50 15.87 -0.51 -9.68
N SER A 51 14.58 -0.30 -9.94
CA SER A 51 13.50 -0.53 -8.96
C SER A 51 13.43 -1.99 -8.52
N PHE A 52 13.58 -2.94 -9.46
CA PHE A 52 13.60 -4.36 -9.13
C PHE A 52 14.78 -4.73 -8.20
N ASN A 53 15.98 -4.23 -8.50
CA ASN A 53 17.15 -4.42 -7.64
C ASN A 53 16.98 -3.77 -6.27
N HIS A 54 16.35 -2.60 -6.21
CA HIS A 54 16.04 -1.93 -4.94
C HIS A 54 15.07 -2.75 -4.09
N LEU A 55 14.03 -3.34 -4.69
CA LEU A 55 13.10 -4.23 -4.00
C LEU A 55 13.81 -5.47 -3.46
N ILE A 56 14.69 -6.10 -4.24
CA ILE A 56 15.50 -7.24 -3.77
C ILE A 56 16.41 -6.81 -2.62
N TYR A 57 17.09 -5.67 -2.76
CA TYR A 57 17.96 -5.15 -1.70
C TYR A 57 17.18 -4.96 -0.40
N LYS A 58 15.99 -4.36 -0.47
CA LYS A 58 15.10 -4.19 0.68
C LYS A 58 14.72 -5.53 1.31
N LEU A 59 14.30 -6.51 0.49
CA LEU A 59 13.95 -7.85 0.98
C LEU A 59 15.12 -8.57 1.66
N VAL A 60 16.36 -8.31 1.22
CA VAL A 60 17.57 -8.83 1.89
C VAL A 60 17.84 -8.10 3.20
N THR A 61 17.77 -6.77 3.21
CA THR A 61 17.96 -5.95 4.41
C THR A 61 16.95 -6.33 5.50
N ASP A 62 15.71 -6.57 5.10
CA ASP A 62 14.59 -6.94 5.97
C ASP A 62 14.63 -8.42 6.40
N HIS A 63 15.64 -9.19 5.96
CA HIS A 63 15.82 -10.62 6.24
C HIS A 63 14.68 -11.50 5.70
N VAL A 64 13.90 -11.03 4.73
CA VAL A 64 12.95 -11.89 3.99
C VAL A 64 13.70 -12.82 3.03
N LEU A 65 14.78 -12.32 2.42
CA LEU A 65 15.70 -13.09 1.60
C LEU A 65 17.08 -13.16 2.28
N ILE A 66 17.67 -14.34 2.35
CA ILE A 66 19.02 -14.55 2.88
C ILE A 66 19.99 -14.71 1.71
N ARG A 67 21.12 -14.01 1.77
CA ARG A 67 22.21 -14.18 0.80
C ARG A 67 23.18 -15.25 1.28
N ILE A 68 23.21 -16.39 0.58
CA ILE A 68 24.14 -17.49 0.89
C ILE A 68 25.51 -17.25 0.24
N ARG A 69 25.52 -16.82 -1.03
CA ARG A 69 26.72 -16.53 -1.81
C ARG A 69 26.52 -15.31 -2.71
N LYS A 70 27.58 -14.90 -3.42
CA LYS A 70 27.49 -13.85 -4.43
C LYS A 70 26.45 -14.26 -5.49
N ASN A 71 25.33 -13.53 -5.54
CA ASN A 71 24.17 -13.74 -6.40
C ASN A 71 23.25 -14.93 -6.05
N GLU A 72 23.48 -15.63 -4.95
CA GLU A 72 22.63 -16.72 -4.49
C GLU A 72 21.78 -16.26 -3.31
N LEU A 73 20.45 -16.29 -3.50
CA LEU A 73 19.45 -15.82 -2.54
C LEU A 73 18.50 -16.99 -2.23
N VAL A 74 18.09 -17.11 -0.97
CA VAL A 74 17.04 -18.04 -0.54
C VAL A 74 15.99 -17.29 0.28
N LEU A 75 14.78 -17.84 0.33
CA LEU A 75 13.77 -17.37 1.27
C LEU A 75 14.17 -17.72 2.70
N ASN A 76 13.87 -16.80 3.62
CA ASN A 76 14.08 -17.06 5.04
C ASN A 76 12.99 -18.00 5.57
N SER A 77 13.41 -19.13 6.12
CA SER A 77 12.53 -20.14 6.72
C SER A 77 12.17 -19.84 8.18
N ASP A 78 12.78 -18.83 8.80
CA ASP A 78 12.50 -18.40 10.17
C ASP A 78 11.82 -17.01 10.16
N PRO A 79 10.48 -16.95 10.21
CA PRO A 79 9.74 -15.69 10.23
C PRO A 79 10.10 -14.77 11.41
N SER A 80 10.56 -15.33 12.54
CA SER A 80 10.91 -14.55 13.73
C SER A 80 12.17 -13.70 13.56
N SER A 81 13.03 -14.09 12.60
CA SER A 81 14.25 -13.35 12.26
C SER A 81 14.04 -12.26 11.20
N ILE A 82 12.83 -12.16 10.63
CA ILE A 82 12.47 -11.13 9.66
C ILE A 82 12.35 -9.78 10.37
N LYS A 83 13.14 -8.81 9.93
CA LYS A 83 13.23 -7.47 10.51
C LYS A 83 12.12 -6.55 10.00
N ARG A 84 10.89 -7.07 9.97
CA ARG A 84 9.68 -6.31 9.65
C ARG A 84 8.74 -6.42 10.82
N ASN A 85 8.26 -5.28 11.28
CA ASN A 85 7.06 -5.27 12.08
C ASN A 85 5.94 -5.72 11.14
N ALA A 86 5.26 -6.82 11.46
CA ALA A 86 4.04 -7.23 10.77
C ALA A 86 3.18 -5.98 10.63
N SER A 87 2.94 -5.56 9.38
CA SER A 87 2.10 -4.40 9.13
C SER A 87 0.67 -4.87 9.37
N TYR A 88 0.28 -4.97 10.63
CA TYR A 88 -1.10 -4.82 11.06
C TYR A 88 -1.47 -3.36 10.77
N ALA A 89 -1.60 -3.04 9.48
CA ALA A 89 -2.39 -1.91 9.10
C ALA A 89 -3.79 -2.22 9.63
N LEU A 90 -4.15 -1.56 10.73
CA LEU A 90 -5.53 -1.55 11.21
C LEU A 90 -6.42 -1.33 9.98
N PRO A 91 -7.56 -2.05 9.86
CA PRO A 91 -8.51 -1.77 8.79
C PRO A 91 -8.74 -0.25 8.76
N PRO A 92 -8.78 0.38 7.56
CA PRO A 92 -9.02 1.82 7.48
C PRO A 92 -10.23 2.13 8.36
N PRO A 93 -10.16 3.15 9.23
CA PRO A 93 -11.25 3.46 10.14
C PRO A 93 -12.55 3.52 9.34
N GLU A 94 -13.58 2.81 9.79
CA GLU A 94 -14.88 2.80 9.13
C GLU A 94 -15.27 4.24 8.82
N GLU A 95 -15.50 4.55 7.55
CA GLU A 95 -15.85 5.89 7.13
C GLU A 95 -17.14 6.29 7.85
N ILE A 96 -17.02 7.14 8.89
CA ILE A 96 -18.19 7.66 9.59
C ILE A 96 -19.09 8.31 8.53
N PRO A 97 -20.34 7.86 8.36
CA PRO A 97 -21.23 8.38 7.34
C PRO A 97 -21.39 9.89 7.54
N LEU A 98 -21.22 10.65 6.46
CA LEU A 98 -21.39 12.10 6.52
C LEU A 98 -22.88 12.42 6.75
N VAL A 99 -23.27 12.64 8.00
CA VAL A 99 -24.59 13.15 8.35
C VAL A 99 -24.56 14.67 8.22
N MET A 100 -25.32 15.22 7.28
CA MET A 100 -25.47 16.66 7.04
C MET A 100 -26.92 17.06 7.29
N SER A 101 -27.14 18.03 8.18
CA SER A 101 -28.46 18.62 8.38
C SER A 101 -28.86 19.53 7.22
N ASP A 102 -30.16 19.78 7.06
CA ASP A 102 -30.66 20.68 6.01
C ASP A 102 -30.17 22.13 6.18
N ALA A 103 -29.98 22.57 7.43
CA ALA A 103 -29.40 23.89 7.73
C ALA A 103 -27.95 23.99 7.24
N GLU A 104 -27.14 22.96 7.49
CA GLU A 104 -25.76 22.89 7.01
C GLU A 104 -25.69 22.80 5.49
N ARG A 105 -26.59 22.03 4.86
CA ARG A 105 -26.72 21.93 3.40
C ARG A 105 -27.00 23.30 2.79
N LYS A 106 -28.01 24.01 3.30
CA LYS A 106 -28.41 25.33 2.82
C LYS A 106 -27.27 26.34 2.98
N TRP A 107 -26.64 26.35 4.16
CA TRP A 107 -25.51 27.24 4.42
C TRP A 107 -24.35 26.99 3.45
N MET A 108 -24.01 25.71 3.19
CA MET A 108 -22.96 25.34 2.23
C MET A 108 -23.30 25.80 0.81
N ILE A 109 -24.53 25.62 0.34
CA ILE A 109 -24.91 26.07 -1.00
C ILE A 109 -24.81 27.60 -1.15
N GLU A 110 -25.17 28.35 -0.11
CA GLU A 110 -25.22 29.81 -0.14
C GLU A 110 -23.87 30.49 0.10
N ASN A 111 -23.01 29.90 0.94
CA ASN A 111 -21.83 30.58 1.50
C ASN A 111 -20.49 29.86 1.25
N TYR A 112 -20.50 28.64 0.68
CA TYR A 112 -19.26 27.89 0.49
C TYR A 112 -18.40 28.47 -0.63
N ASP A 113 -17.12 28.62 -0.33
CA ASP A 113 -16.05 28.99 -1.26
C ASP A 113 -14.86 28.05 -0.99
N SER A 114 -14.34 27.42 -2.04
CA SER A 114 -13.25 26.43 -1.96
C SER A 114 -11.97 27.01 -1.37
N THR A 115 -11.77 28.33 -1.46
CA THR A 115 -10.63 29.05 -0.87
C THR A 115 -10.82 29.34 0.63
N LYS A 116 -12.07 29.30 1.14
CA LYS A 116 -12.43 29.68 2.52
C LYS A 116 -12.88 28.50 3.39
N ARG A 117 -12.42 27.28 3.10
CA ARG A 117 -12.73 26.05 3.86
C ARG A 117 -12.51 26.15 5.37
N THR A 118 -11.49 26.90 5.81
CA THR A 118 -11.23 27.13 7.25
C THR A 118 -12.33 27.98 7.90
N GLN A 119 -12.90 28.95 7.18
CA GLN A 119 -14.00 29.78 7.67
C GLN A 119 -15.31 28.99 7.72
N ALA A 120 -15.57 28.18 6.68
CA ALA A 120 -16.71 27.27 6.66
C ALA A 120 -16.69 26.26 7.83
N ALA A 121 -15.50 25.71 8.14
CA ALA A 121 -15.31 24.84 9.30
C ALA A 121 -15.68 25.52 10.63
N ARG A 122 -15.31 26.80 10.79
CA ARG A 122 -15.67 27.59 11.97
C ARG A 122 -17.17 27.90 12.02
N ALA A 123 -17.77 28.30 10.90
CA ALA A 123 -19.19 28.66 10.82
C ALA A 123 -20.11 27.47 11.11
N LEU A 124 -19.78 26.29 10.57
CA LEU A 124 -20.57 25.07 10.75
C LEU A 124 -20.12 24.22 11.95
N LYS A 125 -19.13 24.68 12.73
CA LYS A 125 -18.53 23.94 13.86
C LYS A 125 -18.12 22.50 13.50
N ARG A 126 -17.58 22.33 12.29
CA ARG A 126 -17.15 21.03 11.71
C ARG A 126 -15.67 21.01 11.44
N SER A 127 -15.11 19.81 11.28
CA SER A 127 -13.72 19.66 10.85
C SER A 127 -13.54 20.12 9.40
N LYS A 128 -12.33 20.57 9.02
CA LYS A 128 -12.03 20.91 7.61
C LYS A 128 -12.22 19.71 6.68
N TYR A 129 -11.99 18.50 7.21
CA TYR A 129 -12.21 17.25 6.48
C TYR A 129 -13.68 17.04 6.17
N ASP A 130 -14.57 17.24 7.13
CA ASP A 130 -16.02 17.16 6.90
C ASP A 130 -16.48 18.20 5.90
N ILE A 131 -16.03 19.46 6.01
CA ILE A 131 -16.36 20.50 5.02
C ILE A 131 -16.02 20.09 3.59
N ASN A 132 -14.88 19.44 3.38
CA ASN A 132 -14.52 18.91 2.07
C ASN A 132 -15.44 17.77 1.62
N ARG A 133 -15.77 16.83 2.52
CA ARG A 133 -16.75 15.77 2.22
C ARG A 133 -18.12 16.33 1.89
N MET A 134 -18.56 17.37 2.61
CA MET A 134 -19.83 18.07 2.37
C MET A 134 -19.83 18.78 1.02
N ALA A 135 -18.74 19.48 0.66
CA ALA A 135 -18.62 20.14 -0.63
C ALA A 135 -18.63 19.14 -1.80
N LEU A 136 -17.96 17.99 -1.65
CA LEU A 136 -17.98 16.90 -2.62
C LEU A 136 -19.38 16.27 -2.73
N ALA A 137 -20.05 16.00 -1.60
CA ALA A 137 -21.40 15.44 -1.58
C ALA A 137 -22.44 16.38 -2.24
N LEU A 138 -22.26 17.68 -2.10
CA LEU A 138 -23.10 18.71 -2.73
C LEU A 138 -22.64 19.11 -4.14
N LYS A 139 -21.58 18.48 -4.67
CA LYS A 139 -20.99 18.81 -5.98
C LYS A 139 -20.57 20.29 -6.12
N LEU A 140 -20.31 20.96 -5.00
CA LEU A 140 -19.82 22.35 -4.96
C LEU A 140 -18.32 22.43 -5.30
N ASP A 141 -17.61 21.31 -5.10
CA ASP A 141 -16.20 21.18 -5.45
C ASP A 141 -16.03 20.05 -6.46
N ARG A 142 -15.47 20.37 -7.63
CA ARG A 142 -15.10 19.38 -8.64
C ARG A 142 -13.67 18.94 -8.33
N LYS A 143 -13.56 17.77 -7.70
CA LYS A 143 -12.34 16.96 -7.52
C LYS A 143 -11.13 17.47 -8.32
N ASN A 144 -10.11 17.97 -7.61
CA ASN A 144 -8.72 17.70 -7.98
C ASN A 144 -8.37 16.28 -7.52
#